data_AF-A0A7R9UJ12-F1
#
_entry.id   AF-A0A7R9UJ12-F1
#
_cell.length_a   1.000
_cell.length_b   1.000
_cell.length_c   1.000
_cell.angle_alpha   90.00
_cell.angle_beta   90.00
_cell.angle_gamma   90.00
#
_symmetry.space_group_name_H-M   'P 1'
#
loop_
_entity.id
_entity.type
_entity.pdbx_description
1 polymer ?
#
loop_
_entity_poly.entity_id
_entity_poly.type
_entity_poly.pdbx_seq_one_letter_code
_entity_poly.pdbx_strand_id
1 'polypeptide(L)'
;FTAGASFFFLYPSTFNLLEVAAVTKPQLHLWETGVTRISRHPQLVGQALWSCAHLLWLGTPFTAETMALLVAHHLFAAWNGDRRLAAKHGAAFEYVKARTSIVPFAAILEGRQQLPADYWTEWVRLPYAVIAVGCGGAYLAHPLMQGAAAWVQNAGYSPGGILG
;
A
#
# COMPACT_ATOMS: atom_id res chain seq x y z
N PHE A 1 8.88 0.88 13.60
CA PHE A 1 7.46 1.30 13.59
C PHE A 1 7.09 2.27 12.47
N THR A 2 8.07 2.90 11.81
CA THR A 2 7.91 3.75 10.63
C THR A 2 7.21 3.07 9.45
N ALA A 3 7.27 1.73 9.35
CA ALA A 3 6.56 0.95 8.33
C ALA A 3 5.03 1.04 8.42
N GLY A 4 4.44 1.40 9.58
CA GLY A 4 2.98 1.46 9.73
C GLY A 4 2.30 2.43 8.74
N ALA A 5 3.00 3.51 8.38
CA ALA A 5 2.49 4.49 7.40
C ALA A 5 2.28 3.88 6.01
N SER A 6 3.01 2.83 5.63
CA SER A 6 2.85 2.20 4.31
C SER A 6 1.48 1.56 4.12
N PHE A 7 0.85 1.07 5.20
CA PHE A 7 -0.45 0.40 5.12
C PHE A 7 -1.58 1.32 4.68
N PHE A 8 -1.47 2.64 4.93
CA PHE A 8 -2.44 3.62 4.42
C PHE A 8 -2.41 3.74 2.90
N PHE A 9 -1.34 3.30 2.24
CA PHE A 9 -1.23 3.26 0.78
C PHE A 9 -1.60 1.90 0.16
N LEU A 10 -1.65 0.82 0.95
CA LEU A 10 -1.88 -0.55 0.46
C LEU A 10 -3.36 -0.87 0.17
N TYR A 11 -4.29 0.08 0.38
CA TYR A 11 -5.73 -0.19 0.26
C TYR A 11 -6.47 0.87 -0.58
N PRO A 12 -6.43 0.77 -1.93
CA PRO A 12 -6.99 1.80 -2.79
C PRO A 12 -8.41 1.58 -3.32
N SER A 13 -9.14 0.51 -3.00
CA SER A 13 -10.40 0.25 -3.73
C SER A 13 -11.54 -0.50 -3.03
N THR A 14 -11.46 -0.84 -1.74
CA THR A 14 -12.64 -1.41 -1.03
C THR A 14 -13.66 -0.35 -0.62
N PHE A 15 -13.47 0.90 -1.03
CA PHE A 15 -14.31 2.02 -0.61
C PHE A 15 -15.75 1.97 -1.13
N ASN A 16 -16.06 1.10 -2.09
CA ASN A 16 -17.42 0.88 -2.61
C ASN A 16 -17.83 -0.59 -2.65
N LEU A 17 -17.45 -1.41 -1.66
CA LEU A 17 -17.95 -2.79 -1.56
C LEU A 17 -19.49 -2.86 -1.55
N LEU A 18 -20.15 -1.80 -1.07
CA LEU A 18 -21.61 -1.68 -1.08
C LEU A 18 -22.19 -1.46 -2.49
N GLU A 19 -21.44 -0.93 -3.47
CA GLU A 19 -21.89 -0.85 -4.87
C GLU A 19 -21.92 -2.23 -5.55
N VAL A 20 -21.14 -3.20 -5.06
CA VAL A 20 -21.04 -4.56 -5.63
C VAL A 20 -22.24 -5.44 -5.25
N ALA A 21 -23.07 -5.02 -4.29
CA ALA A 21 -24.29 -5.73 -3.92
C ALA A 21 -25.45 -5.54 -4.93
N ALA A 22 -25.32 -4.63 -5.90
CA ALA A 22 -26.31 -4.45 -6.96
C ALA A 22 -26.07 -5.46 -8.10
N VAL A 23 -27.16 -6.02 -8.64
CA VAL A 23 -27.27 -7.06 -9.70
C VAL A 23 -26.66 -6.65 -11.06
N THR A 24 -25.83 -5.62 -11.10
CA THR A 24 -25.20 -5.06 -12.29
C THR A 24 -23.80 -5.66 -12.49
N LYS A 25 -23.38 -5.84 -13.75
CA LYS A 25 -22.02 -6.27 -14.08
C LYS A 25 -21.02 -5.31 -13.40
N PRO A 26 -20.02 -5.79 -12.64
CA PRO A 26 -19.07 -4.94 -11.94
C PRO A 26 -18.35 -4.02 -12.94
N GLN A 27 -18.62 -2.72 -12.83
CA GLN A 27 -17.97 -1.67 -13.61
C GLN A 27 -16.65 -1.32 -12.92
N LEU A 28 -15.55 -1.35 -13.64
CA LEU A 28 -14.28 -0.84 -13.12
C LEU A 28 -14.32 0.68 -13.20
N HIS A 29 -14.56 1.35 -12.06
CA HIS A 29 -14.39 2.80 -11.97
C HIS A 29 -12.90 3.15 -11.90
N LEU A 30 -12.47 4.04 -12.78
CA LEU A 30 -11.16 4.67 -12.70
C LEU A 30 -11.27 5.81 -11.68
N TRP A 31 -10.72 5.61 -10.50
CA TRP A 31 -10.89 6.53 -9.37
C TRP A 31 -9.85 7.65 -9.37
N GLU A 32 -10.33 8.89 -9.24
CA GLU A 32 -9.53 10.08 -8.93
C GLU A 32 -9.89 10.59 -7.51
N THR A 33 -9.96 9.71 -6.51
CA THR A 33 -10.38 10.06 -5.14
C THR A 33 -9.50 9.36 -4.09
N GLY A 34 -9.50 9.89 -2.88
CA GLY A 34 -8.71 9.42 -1.75
C GLY A 34 -7.23 9.40 -2.08
N VAL A 35 -6.59 8.27 -1.76
CA VAL A 35 -5.16 8.08 -1.98
C VAL A 35 -4.77 8.04 -3.48
N THR A 36 -5.71 7.78 -4.40
CA THR A 36 -5.39 7.76 -5.84
C THR A 36 -5.11 9.15 -6.41
N ARG A 37 -5.56 10.21 -5.71
CA ARG A 37 -5.14 11.60 -6.01
C ARG A 37 -3.66 11.83 -5.71
N ILE A 38 -3.10 11.12 -4.72
CA ILE A 38 -1.67 11.22 -4.36
C ILE A 38 -0.82 10.41 -5.34
N SER A 39 -1.20 9.17 -5.62
CA SER A 39 -0.55 8.31 -6.61
C SER A 39 -1.55 7.34 -7.22
N ARG A 40 -1.50 7.13 -8.53
CA ARG A 40 -2.33 6.12 -9.23
C ARG A 40 -1.95 4.68 -8.91
N HIS A 41 -0.75 4.45 -8.36
CA HIS A 41 -0.29 3.14 -7.86
C HIS A 41 0.09 3.23 -6.39
N PRO A 42 -0.88 3.45 -5.49
CA PRO A 42 -0.59 3.64 -4.08
C PRO A 42 -0.04 2.33 -3.45
N GLN A 43 -0.45 1.16 -3.95
CA GLN A 43 0.14 -0.12 -3.53
C GLN A 43 1.66 -0.18 -3.75
N LEU A 44 2.16 0.31 -4.90
CA LEU A 44 3.60 0.39 -5.18
C LEU A 44 4.29 1.35 -4.19
N VAL A 45 3.67 2.49 -3.90
CA VAL A 45 4.20 3.47 -2.94
C VAL A 45 4.28 2.87 -1.54
N GLY A 46 3.20 2.24 -1.08
CA GLY A 46 3.17 1.54 0.20
C GLY A 46 4.26 0.47 0.26
N GLN A 47 4.36 -0.37 -0.77
CA GLN A 47 5.38 -1.41 -0.77
C GLN A 47 6.81 -0.85 -0.78
N ALA A 48 7.07 0.23 -1.51
CA ALA A 48 8.37 0.88 -1.50
C ALA A 48 8.71 1.43 -0.10
N LEU A 49 7.76 2.11 0.56
CA LEU A 49 7.93 2.62 1.93
C LEU A 49 8.19 1.49 2.93
N TRP A 50 7.42 0.39 2.82
CA TRP A 50 7.61 -0.81 3.64
C TRP A 50 9.01 -1.38 3.44
N SER A 51 9.42 -1.55 2.19
CA SER A 51 10.72 -2.13 1.84
C SER A 51 11.87 -1.28 2.34
N CYS A 52 11.79 0.05 2.21
CA CYS A 52 12.79 0.96 2.76
C CYS A 52 12.86 0.86 4.30
N ALA A 53 11.71 0.82 4.99
CA ALA A 53 11.69 0.72 6.44
C ALA A 53 12.29 -0.60 6.95
N HIS A 54 12.03 -1.72 6.26
CA HIS A 54 12.59 -3.02 6.64
C HIS A 54 14.08 -3.11 6.35
N LEU A 55 14.54 -2.57 5.23
CA LEU A 55 15.95 -2.51 4.91
C LEU A 55 16.74 -1.71 5.96
N LEU A 56 16.21 -0.55 6.36
CA LEU A 56 16.83 0.30 7.39
C LEU A 56 16.87 -0.35 8.78
N TRP A 57 15.89 -1.21 9.11
CA TRP A 57 15.79 -1.80 10.44
C TRP A 57 16.54 -3.13 10.60
N LEU A 58 16.49 -4.02 9.60
CA LEU A 58 17.17 -5.33 9.66
C LEU A 58 18.58 -5.30 9.06
N GLY A 59 18.78 -4.59 7.95
CA GLY A 59 20.10 -4.40 7.35
C GLY A 59 20.85 -5.65 6.88
N THR A 60 20.19 -6.81 6.71
CA THR A 60 20.84 -8.06 6.27
C THR A 60 20.83 -8.20 4.74
N PRO A 61 21.80 -8.93 4.13
CA PRO A 61 21.80 -9.20 2.69
C PRO A 61 20.52 -9.87 2.20
N PHE A 62 20.02 -10.87 2.95
CA PHE A 62 18.73 -11.51 2.66
C PHE A 62 17.57 -10.51 2.66
N THR A 63 17.54 -9.57 3.62
CA THR A 63 16.53 -8.51 3.63
C THR A 63 16.69 -7.61 2.41
N ALA A 64 17.92 -7.21 2.06
CA ALA A 64 18.17 -6.36 0.90
C ALA A 64 17.68 -6.99 -0.41
N GLU A 65 18.01 -8.26 -0.67
CA GLU A 65 17.54 -9.00 -1.84
C GLU A 65 16.02 -9.13 -1.87
N THR A 66 15.42 -9.51 -0.73
CA THR A 66 13.96 -9.66 -0.61
C THR A 66 13.26 -8.32 -0.88
N MET A 67 13.75 -7.23 -0.30
CA MET A 67 13.17 -5.90 -0.47
C MET A 67 13.33 -5.40 -1.92
N ALA A 68 14.47 -5.66 -2.57
CA ALA A 68 14.70 -5.30 -3.96
C ALA A 68 13.76 -6.05 -4.91
N LEU A 69 13.63 -7.37 -4.75
CA LEU A 69 12.70 -8.20 -5.54
C LEU A 69 11.25 -7.75 -5.35
N LEU A 70 10.87 -7.43 -4.12
CA LEU A 70 9.51 -7.00 -3.81
C LEU A 70 9.16 -5.64 -4.44
N VAL A 71 10.10 -4.68 -4.45
CA VAL A 71 9.93 -3.41 -5.16
C VAL A 71 9.89 -3.61 -6.67
N ALA A 72 10.80 -4.43 -7.22
CA ALA A 72 10.82 -4.75 -8.65
C ALA A 72 9.50 -5.38 -9.12
N HIS A 73 8.94 -6.31 -8.33
CA HIS A 73 7.64 -6.91 -8.59
C HIS A 73 6.53 -5.84 -8.66
N HIS A 74 6.51 -4.88 -7.75
CA HIS A 74 5.48 -3.83 -7.72
C HIS A 74 5.64 -2.82 -8.86
N LEU A 75 6.87 -2.53 -9.29
CA LEU A 75 7.13 -1.72 -10.48
C LEU A 75 6.59 -2.43 -11.74
N PHE A 76 6.87 -3.72 -11.87
CA PHE A 76 6.32 -4.54 -12.95
C PHE A 76 4.77 -4.60 -12.90
N ALA A 77 4.20 -4.78 -11.72
CA ALA A 77 2.74 -4.81 -11.54
C ALA A 77 2.09 -3.47 -11.91
N ALA A 78 2.69 -2.34 -11.53
CA ALA A 78 2.21 -1.00 -11.89
C ALA A 78 2.25 -0.78 -13.42
N TRP A 79 3.37 -1.11 -14.07
CA TRP A 79 3.51 -1.02 -15.52
C TRP A 79 2.50 -1.91 -16.26
N ASN A 80 2.42 -3.18 -15.89
CA ASN A 80 1.50 -4.12 -16.52
C ASN A 80 0.03 -3.75 -16.24
N GLY A 81 -0.26 -3.19 -15.07
CA GLY A 81 -1.55 -2.62 -14.71
C GLY A 81 -1.95 -1.48 -15.64
N ASP A 82 -1.10 -0.45 -15.78
CA ASP A 82 -1.34 0.68 -16.68
C ASP A 82 -1.52 0.20 -18.14
N ARG A 83 -0.68 -0.74 -18.59
CA ARG A 83 -0.77 -1.32 -19.93
C ARG A 83 -2.12 -2.02 -20.18
N ARG A 84 -2.59 -2.82 -19.23
CA ARG A 84 -3.88 -3.53 -19.32
C ARG A 84 -5.06 -2.56 -19.26
N LEU A 85 -4.97 -1.52 -18.43
CA LEU A 85 -6.01 -0.49 -18.34
C LEU A 85 -6.09 0.34 -19.62
N ALA A 86 -4.95 0.74 -20.20
CA ALA A 86 -4.89 1.42 -21.49
C ALA A 86 -5.52 0.58 -22.61
N ALA A 87 -5.16 -0.70 -22.69
CA ALA A 87 -5.70 -1.62 -23.71
C ALA A 87 -7.22 -1.82 -23.58
N LYS A 88 -7.75 -1.82 -22.34
CA LYS A 88 -9.17 -2.08 -22.07
C LYS A 88 -10.05 -0.84 -22.10
N HIS A 89 -9.54 0.31 -21.68
CA HIS A 89 -10.32 1.54 -21.44
C HIS A 89 -9.91 2.72 -22.33
N GLY A 90 -8.82 2.59 -23.10
CA GLY A 90 -8.40 3.57 -24.12
C GLY A 90 -8.37 5.01 -23.59
N ALA A 91 -9.11 5.89 -24.25
CA ALA A 91 -9.19 7.31 -23.92
C ALA A 91 -9.60 7.60 -22.46
N ALA A 92 -10.47 6.77 -21.88
CA ALA A 92 -10.89 6.95 -20.48
C ALA A 92 -9.73 6.76 -19.51
N PHE A 93 -8.84 5.80 -19.78
CA PHE A 93 -7.65 5.60 -18.96
C PHE A 93 -6.60 6.69 -19.19
N GLU A 94 -6.38 7.11 -20.44
CA GLU A 94 -5.43 8.20 -20.73
C GLU A 94 -5.87 9.52 -20.09
N TYR A 95 -7.17 9.80 -20.00
CA TYR A 95 -7.70 10.94 -19.24
C TYR A 95 -7.27 10.91 -17.76
N VAL A 96 -7.47 9.78 -17.07
CA VAL A 96 -7.11 9.63 -15.65
C VAL A 96 -5.59 9.64 -15.46
N LYS A 97 -4.84 8.99 -16.35
CA LYS A 97 -3.38 8.98 -16.35
C LYS A 97 -2.80 10.37 -16.55
N ALA A 98 -3.41 11.21 -17.38
CA ALA A 98 -3.03 12.61 -17.59
C ALA A 98 -3.28 13.49 -16.35
N ARG A 99 -4.14 13.08 -15.42
CA ARG A 99 -4.45 13.80 -14.17
C ARG A 99 -3.84 13.19 -12.92
N THR A 100 -3.07 12.10 -13.04
CA THR A 100 -2.47 11.38 -11.91
C THR A 100 -0.99 11.10 -12.14
N SER A 101 -0.28 10.57 -11.14
CA SER A 101 1.14 10.18 -11.24
C SER A 101 1.41 8.88 -10.50
N ILE A 102 2.44 8.14 -10.91
CA ILE A 102 2.97 7.03 -10.11
C ILE A 102 3.76 7.58 -8.91
N VAL A 103 4.51 8.67 -9.15
CA VAL A 103 5.28 9.36 -8.12
C VAL A 103 4.30 10.10 -7.21
N PRO A 104 4.32 9.84 -5.88
CA PRO A 104 3.45 10.52 -4.94
C PRO A 104 3.51 12.05 -5.07
N PHE A 105 2.35 12.70 -5.04
CA PHE A 105 2.16 14.15 -5.09
C PHE A 105 2.60 14.87 -6.37
N ALA A 106 3.33 14.22 -7.28
CA ALA A 106 3.85 14.87 -8.49
C ALA A 106 2.74 15.53 -9.34
N ALA A 107 1.61 14.84 -9.54
CA ALA A 107 0.49 15.40 -10.30
C ALA A 107 -0.16 16.61 -9.61
N ILE A 108 -0.10 16.68 -8.28
CA ILE A 108 -0.63 17.80 -7.50
C ILE A 108 0.31 19.00 -7.62
N LEU A 109 1.61 18.78 -7.46
CA LEU A 109 2.64 19.81 -7.61
C LEU A 109 2.69 20.39 -9.04
N GLU A 110 2.44 19.55 -10.05
CA GLU A 110 2.31 19.96 -11.45
C GLU A 110 0.96 20.62 -11.78
N GLY A 111 0.03 20.69 -10.83
CA GLY A 111 -1.31 21.29 -11.01
C GLY A 111 -2.30 20.45 -11.83
N ARG A 112 -1.91 19.26 -12.29
CA ARG A 112 -2.77 18.32 -13.05
C ARG A 112 -3.84 17.65 -12.18
N GLN A 113 -3.55 17.50 -10.89
CA GLN A 113 -4.47 16.99 -9.87
C GLN A 113 -4.72 18.07 -8.82
N GLN A 114 -5.96 18.22 -8.39
CA GLN A 114 -6.35 19.20 -7.38
C GLN A 114 -7.01 18.47 -6.21
N LEU A 115 -6.66 18.86 -4.99
CA LEU A 115 -7.31 18.37 -3.79
C LEU A 115 -8.51 19.27 -3.47
N PRO A 116 -9.73 18.72 -3.35
CA PRO A 116 -10.89 19.52 -2.98
C PRO A 116 -10.75 20.04 -1.54
N ALA A 117 -11.45 21.11 -1.19
CA ALA A 117 -11.34 21.74 0.14
C ALA A 117 -11.73 20.78 1.28
N ASP A 118 -12.63 19.84 1.01
CA ASP A 118 -13.10 18.79 1.90
C ASP A 118 -12.35 17.46 1.72
N TYR A 119 -11.16 17.45 1.10
CA TYR A 119 -10.38 16.24 0.82
C TYR A 119 -10.17 15.33 2.04
N TRP A 120 -10.09 15.91 3.24
CA TRP A 120 -9.97 15.14 4.48
C TRP A 120 -11.10 14.12 4.67
N THR A 121 -12.30 14.39 4.15
CA THR A 121 -13.45 13.48 4.22
C THR A 121 -13.22 12.20 3.43
N GLU A 122 -12.40 12.23 2.36
CA GLU A 122 -12.05 11.05 1.57
C GLU A 122 -11.21 10.03 2.37
N TRP A 123 -10.62 10.47 3.50
CA TRP A 123 -9.87 9.64 4.45
C TRP A 123 -10.70 9.12 5.62
N VAL A 124 -11.91 9.65 5.83
CA VAL A 124 -12.81 9.20 6.91
C VAL A 124 -13.61 7.99 6.43
N ARG A 125 -12.92 6.85 6.32
CA ARG A 125 -13.51 5.59 5.84
C ARG A 125 -13.11 4.42 6.72
N LEU A 126 -14.02 3.46 6.88
CA LEU A 126 -13.82 2.28 7.73
C LEU A 126 -12.47 1.56 7.49
N PRO A 127 -12.00 1.33 6.24
CA PRO A 127 -10.71 0.68 6.02
C PRO A 127 -9.54 1.41 6.67
N TYR A 128 -9.51 2.75 6.64
CA TYR A 128 -8.45 3.53 7.27
C TYR A 128 -8.51 3.44 8.80
N ALA A 129 -9.71 3.41 9.37
CA ALA A 129 -9.89 3.18 10.81
C ALA A 129 -9.40 1.79 11.23
N VAL A 130 -9.73 0.75 10.45
CA VAL A 130 -9.26 -0.63 10.68
C VAL A 130 -7.73 -0.70 10.60
N ILE A 131 -7.12 -0.06 9.60
CA ILE A 131 -5.66 0.02 9.47
C ILE A 131 -5.04 0.73 10.68
N ALA A 132 -5.58 1.88 11.08
CA ALA A 132 -5.08 2.63 12.23
C ALA A 132 -5.14 1.81 13.52
N VAL A 133 -6.28 1.14 13.78
CA VAL A 133 -6.45 0.26 14.94
C VAL A 133 -5.52 -0.95 14.86
N GLY A 134 -5.38 -1.59 13.69
CA GLY A 134 -4.49 -2.73 13.49
C GLY A 134 -3.02 -2.37 13.71
N CYS A 135 -2.56 -1.25 13.14
CA CYS A 135 -1.20 -0.74 13.35
C CYS A 135 -0.96 -0.36 14.81
N GLY A 136 -1.92 0.30 15.46
CA GLY A 136 -1.86 0.64 16.89
C GLY A 136 -1.84 -0.60 17.79
N GLY A 137 -2.70 -1.59 17.51
CA GLY A 137 -2.73 -2.86 18.22
C GLY A 137 -1.42 -3.62 18.09
N ALA A 138 -0.87 -3.72 16.88
CA ALA A 138 0.44 -4.32 16.64
C ALA A 138 1.56 -3.57 17.36
N TYR A 139 1.47 -2.24 17.50
CA TYR A 139 2.44 -1.44 18.28
C TYR A 139 2.45 -1.83 19.73
N LEU A 140 1.26 -1.85 20.33
CA LEU A 140 1.09 -2.16 21.75
C LEU A 140 1.41 -3.63 22.04
N ALA A 141 1.14 -4.53 21.11
CA ALA A 141 1.46 -5.95 21.22
C ALA A 141 2.93 -6.27 20.92
N HIS A 142 3.71 -5.33 20.36
CA HIS A 142 5.08 -5.60 19.93
C HIS A 142 5.99 -6.16 21.05
N PRO A 143 5.96 -5.65 22.31
CA PRO A 143 6.74 -6.24 23.39
C PRO A 143 6.31 -7.66 23.74
N LEU A 144 5.01 -7.97 23.65
CA LEU A 144 4.48 -9.32 23.88
C LEU A 144 4.96 -10.28 22.80
N MET A 145 5.00 -9.85 21.54
CA MET A 145 5.51 -10.64 20.42
C MET A 145 7.01 -10.95 20.58
N GLN A 146 7.80 -9.96 20.97
CA GLN A 146 9.23 -10.15 21.27
C GLN A 146 9.44 -11.10 22.44
N GLY A 147 8.65 -10.94 23.52
CA GLY A 147 8.70 -11.83 24.69
C GLY A 147 8.32 -13.27 24.36
N ALA A 148 7.27 -13.47 23.55
CA ALA A 148 6.86 -14.80 23.10
C ALA A 148 7.94 -15.46 22.22
N ALA A 149 8.53 -14.72 21.29
CA ALA A 149 9.63 -15.22 20.45
C ALA A 149 10.83 -15.65 21.30
N ALA A 150 11.23 -14.82 22.27
CA ALA A 150 12.31 -15.14 23.21
C ALA A 150 11.96 -16.37 24.08
N TRP A 151 10.72 -16.50 24.54
CA TRP A 151 10.28 -17.65 25.34
C TRP A 151 10.37 -18.96 24.53
N VAL A 152 9.89 -18.98 23.28
CA VAL A 152 9.96 -20.18 22.42
C VAL A 152 11.41 -20.62 22.19
N GLN A 153 12.33 -19.67 21.99
CA GLN A 153 13.76 -19.94 21.85
C GLN A 153 14.35 -20.50 23.15
N ASN A 154 14.11 -19.82 24.28
CA ASN A 154 14.65 -20.21 25.59
C ASN A 154 14.09 -21.54 26.11
N ALA A 155 12.86 -21.89 25.72
CA ALA A 155 12.21 -23.14 26.09
C ALA A 155 12.64 -24.33 25.19
N GLY A 156 13.53 -24.10 24.22
CA GLY A 156 14.07 -25.16 23.35
C GLY A 156 13.10 -25.67 22.28
N TYR A 157 11.96 -25.00 22.08
CA TYR A 157 10.96 -25.39 21.08
C TYR A 157 11.31 -24.92 19.66
N SER A 158 12.21 -23.96 19.50
CA SER A 158 12.84 -23.63 18.23
C SER A 158 14.32 -23.93 18.33
N PRO A 159 14.86 -24.90 17.58
CA PRO A 159 16.28 -24.85 17.26
C PRO A 159 16.51 -23.50 16.56
N GLY A 160 17.65 -22.85 16.79
CA GLY A 160 17.98 -21.56 16.19
C GLY A 160 17.70 -21.55 14.68
N GLY A 161 17.49 -20.35 14.13
CA GLY A 161 17.24 -20.17 12.69
C GLY A 161 18.34 -20.81 11.83
N ILE A 162 18.13 -20.85 10.51
CA ILE A 162 18.95 -21.58 9.52
C ILE A 162 20.47 -21.26 9.55
N LEU A 163 20.91 -20.26 10.33
CA LEU A 163 22.33 -19.88 10.49
C LEU A 163 22.93 -20.14 11.88
N GLY A 164 22.22 -20.80 12.80
CA GLY A 164 22.73 -21.11 14.15
C GLY A 164 22.53 -19.99 15.15
#